data_AF-A0A820GZI6-F1
#
_entry.id   AF-A0A820GZI6-F1
#
_cell.length_a   1.000
_cell.length_b   1.000
_cell.length_c   1.000
_cell.angle_alpha   90.00
_cell.angle_beta   90.00
_cell.angle_gamma   90.00
#
_symmetry.space_group_name_H-M   'P 1'
#
loop_
_entity.id
_entity.type
_entity.pdbx_description
1 polymer ?
#
loop_
_entity_poly.entity_id
_entity_poly.type
_entity_poly.pdbx_seq_one_letter_code
_entity_poly.pdbx_strand_id
1 'polypeptide(L)'
;ELWFSEHDAGGFTPFQNPEAFEQFNPVNHVANWSQPMLVIHGGRDYRVPDTQGIGAFTALQRRGIESRMLYLPNENHWTLNPFNSLIWYQEVLDWMHRLTI
;
A
#
# COMPACT_ATOMS: atom_id res chain seq x y z
N GLU A 1 -12.76 9.83 3.24
CA GLU A 1 -13.64 8.99 4.08
C GLU A 1 -13.05 8.99 5.48
N LEU A 2 -13.80 9.40 6.50
CA LEU A 2 -13.28 9.64 7.86
C LEU A 2 -13.70 8.56 8.86
N TRP A 3 -14.79 7.85 8.55
CA TRP A 3 -15.44 6.96 9.50
C TRP A 3 -14.54 5.82 9.96
N PHE A 4 -13.86 5.12 9.04
CA PHE A 4 -12.99 4.00 9.40
C PHE A 4 -11.85 4.43 10.32
N SER A 5 -11.11 5.48 9.95
CA SER A 5 -9.96 5.94 10.73
C SER A 5 -10.34 6.42 12.14
N GLU A 6 -11.46 7.14 12.28
CA GLU A 6 -11.91 7.62 13.59
C GLU A 6 -12.55 6.52 14.43
N HIS A 7 -13.34 5.62 13.82
CA HIS A 7 -13.94 4.49 14.53
C HIS A 7 -12.88 3.55 15.10
N ASP A 8 -11.88 3.18 14.29
CA ASP A 8 -10.79 2.29 14.71
C ASP A 8 -9.89 2.97 15.77
N ALA A 9 -9.83 4.31 15.76
CA ALA A 9 -9.14 5.11 16.78
C ALA A 9 -10.02 5.41 18.02
N GLY A 10 -11.10 4.66 18.25
CA GLY A 10 -11.95 4.78 19.44
C GLY A 10 -12.93 5.95 19.41
N GLY A 11 -13.26 6.47 18.22
CA GLY A 11 -14.16 7.61 18.01
C GLY A 11 -13.48 8.98 18.14
N PHE A 12 -12.15 9.01 18.23
CA PHE A 12 -11.39 10.26 18.32
C PHE A 12 -10.84 10.68 16.95
N THR A 13 -10.75 12.00 16.76
CA THR A 13 -10.04 12.58 15.61
C THR A 13 -8.51 12.49 15.81
N PRO A 14 -7.69 12.61 14.74
CA PRO A 14 -6.23 12.53 14.85
C PRO A 14 -5.59 13.52 15.82
N PHE A 15 -6.18 14.71 15.99
CA PHE A 15 -5.66 15.73 16.91
C PHE A 15 -6.13 15.55 18.36
N GLN A 16 -7.17 14.74 18.60
CA GLN A 16 -7.65 14.41 19.94
C GLN A 16 -6.90 13.22 20.55
N ASN A 17 -6.54 12.23 19.72
CA ASN A 17 -5.77 11.08 20.16
C ASN A 17 -4.73 10.67 19.11
N PRO A 18 -3.64 11.44 18.94
CA PRO A 18 -2.63 11.16 17.93
C PRO A 18 -1.95 9.80 18.11
N GLU A 19 -1.82 9.32 19.35
CA GLU A 19 -1.21 8.03 19.66
C GLU A 19 -1.95 6.86 19.02
N ALA A 20 -3.29 6.88 19.03
CA ALA A 20 -4.11 5.84 18.40
C ALA A 20 -3.90 5.76 16.87
N PHE A 21 -3.66 6.88 16.21
CA PHE A 21 -3.38 6.92 14.77
C PHE A 21 -1.94 6.53 14.44
N GLU A 22 -0.98 6.87 15.32
CA GLU A 22 0.44 6.54 15.12
C GLU A 22 0.79 5.09 15.45
N GLN A 23 0.00 4.42 16.31
CA GLN A 23 0.20 3.02 16.70
C GLN A 23 0.38 2.09 15.49
N PHE A 24 -0.43 2.29 14.45
CA PHE A 24 -0.46 1.46 13.24
C PHE A 24 0.17 2.16 12.01
N ASN A 25 0.82 3.31 12.20
CA ASN A 25 1.47 4.02 11.10
C ASN A 25 2.67 3.20 10.57
N PRO A 26 2.63 2.70 9.32
CA PRO A 26 3.67 1.81 8.79
C PRO A 26 5.06 2.43 8.78
N VAL A 27 5.19 3.76 8.70
CA VAL A 27 6.47 4.47 8.72
C VAL A 27 7.26 4.14 10.00
N ASN A 28 6.58 4.01 11.14
CA ASN A 28 7.19 3.69 12.43
C ASN A 28 7.71 2.25 12.50
N HIS A 29 7.31 1.39 11.57
CA HIS A 29 7.61 -0.05 11.55
C HIS A 29 8.50 -0.46 10.38
N VAL A 30 8.87 0.46 9.49
CA VAL A 30 9.70 0.18 8.30
C VAL A 30 10.99 -0.53 8.66
N ALA A 31 11.60 -0.27 9.82
CA ALA A 31 12.84 -0.94 10.25
C ALA A 31 12.68 -2.47 10.43
N ASN A 32 11.46 -2.93 10.69
CA ASN A 32 11.15 -4.34 10.96
C ASN A 32 10.76 -5.13 9.71
N TRP A 33 10.56 -4.48 8.56
CA TRP A 33 10.26 -5.19 7.30
C TRP A 33 11.41 -6.14 6.93
N SER A 34 11.15 -7.19 6.19
CA SER A 34 12.20 -8.17 5.82
C SER A 34 11.78 -9.05 4.66
N GLN A 35 10.48 -9.27 4.53
CA GLN A 35 9.91 -10.13 3.51
C GLN A 35 9.83 -9.42 2.16
N PRO A 36 10.04 -10.15 1.05
CA PRO A 36 9.78 -9.64 -0.28
C PRO A 36 8.36 -9.06 -0.39
N MET A 37 8.20 -7.92 -1.06
CA MET A 37 6.91 -7.22 -1.13
C MET A 37 6.59 -6.69 -2.52
N LEU A 38 5.38 -7.03 -3.01
CA LEU A 38 4.75 -6.41 -4.17
C LEU A 38 3.89 -5.24 -3.71
N VAL A 39 4.17 -4.04 -4.23
CA VAL A 39 3.39 -2.82 -4.00
C VAL A 39 2.59 -2.53 -5.27
N ILE A 40 1.28 -2.29 -5.15
CA ILE A 40 0.39 -2.01 -6.28
C ILE A 40 -0.37 -0.73 -5.98
N HIS A 41 -0.38 0.24 -6.90
CA HIS A 41 -1.10 1.51 -6.70
C HIS A 41 -1.69 2.08 -7.99
N GLY A 42 -2.91 2.63 -7.89
CA GLY A 42 -3.58 3.34 -8.98
C GLY A 42 -3.29 4.85 -8.95
N GLY A 43 -2.91 5.44 -10.09
CA GLY A 43 -2.52 6.87 -10.15
C GLY A 43 -3.65 7.88 -9.97
N ARG A 44 -4.91 7.43 -10.00
CA ARG A 44 -6.11 8.25 -9.76
C ARG A 44 -6.79 7.87 -8.45
N ASP A 45 -6.07 7.25 -7.51
CA ASP A 45 -6.59 6.99 -6.18
C ASP A 45 -6.55 8.28 -5.34
N TYR A 46 -7.69 8.97 -5.28
CA TYR A 46 -7.88 10.16 -4.45
C TYR A 46 -8.32 9.83 -3.02
N ARG A 47 -8.53 8.54 -2.68
CA ARG A 47 -8.79 8.09 -1.32
C ARG A 47 -7.47 7.85 -0.59
N VAL A 48 -6.51 7.22 -1.26
CA VAL A 48 -5.15 6.97 -0.77
C VAL A 48 -4.15 7.50 -1.81
N PRO A 49 -3.51 8.66 -1.56
CA PRO A 49 -2.56 9.25 -2.50
C PRO A 49 -1.45 8.26 -2.89
N ASP A 50 -1.11 8.23 -4.18
CA ASP A 50 -0.09 7.38 -4.79
C ASP A 50 1.30 7.50 -4.13
N THR A 51 1.61 8.66 -3.57
CA THR A 51 2.81 8.91 -2.78
C THR A 51 2.99 7.95 -1.61
N GLN A 52 1.90 7.41 -1.03
CA GLN A 52 1.96 6.39 0.02
C GLN A 52 2.57 5.07 -0.50
N GLY A 53 2.08 4.58 -1.65
CA GLY A 53 2.63 3.38 -2.29
C GLY A 53 4.07 3.58 -2.78
N ILE A 54 4.35 4.73 -3.40
CA ILE A 54 5.71 5.09 -3.85
C ILE A 54 6.66 5.20 -2.66
N GLY A 55 6.21 5.76 -1.52
CA GLY A 55 6.98 5.85 -0.28
C GLY A 55 7.32 4.47 0.29
N ALA A 56 6.35 3.56 0.35
CA ALA A 56 6.57 2.17 0.78
C ALA A 56 7.58 1.45 -0.13
N PHE A 57 7.42 1.56 -1.46
CA PHE A 57 8.37 0.98 -2.42
C PHE A 57 9.78 1.56 -2.25
N THR A 58 9.90 2.88 -2.07
CA THR A 58 11.19 3.53 -1.83
C THR A 58 11.85 3.05 -0.54
N ALA A 59 11.07 2.84 0.53
CA ALA A 59 11.57 2.29 1.78
C ALA A 59 12.11 0.86 1.62
N LEU A 60 11.40 0.00 0.89
CA LEU A 60 11.85 -1.36 0.56
C LEU A 60 13.18 -1.33 -0.21
N GLN A 61 13.27 -0.50 -1.25
CA GLN A 61 14.48 -0.31 -2.05
C GLN A 61 15.67 0.13 -1.20
N ARG A 62 15.48 1.12 -0.32
CA ARG A 62 16.55 1.58 0.60
C ARG A 62 17.04 0.51 1.57
N ARG A 63 16.17 -0.45 1.91
CA ARG A 63 16.50 -1.56 2.80
C ARG A 63 17.06 -2.78 2.08
N GLY A 64 17.14 -2.74 0.75
CA GLY A 64 17.59 -3.88 -0.05
C GLY A 64 16.64 -5.08 0.03
N ILE A 65 15.36 -4.85 0.37
CA ILE A 65 14.34 -5.91 0.39
C ILE A 65 13.89 -6.13 -1.04
N GLU A 66 13.79 -7.40 -1.48
CA GLU A 66 13.26 -7.72 -2.80
C GLU A 66 11.85 -7.13 -2.93
N SER A 67 11.64 -6.26 -3.92
CA SER A 67 10.36 -5.60 -4.06
C SER A 67 10.03 -5.31 -5.51
N ARG A 68 8.74 -5.24 -5.81
CA ARG A 68 8.20 -4.84 -7.10
C ARG A 68 7.11 -3.79 -6.93
N MET A 69 7.02 -2.87 -7.87
CA MET A 69 5.95 -1.89 -7.96
C MET A 69 5.14 -2.12 -9.25
N LEU A 70 3.83 -2.33 -9.13
CA LEU A 70 2.89 -2.22 -10.23
C LEU A 70 2.13 -0.90 -10.10
N TYR A 71 2.41 0.04 -11.00
CA TYR A 71 1.76 1.35 -11.03
C TYR A 71 0.79 1.44 -12.21
N LEU A 72 -0.48 1.70 -11.92
CA LEU A 72 -1.55 1.75 -12.91
C LEU A 72 -2.07 3.20 -13.00
N PRO A 73 -1.47 4.07 -13.85
CA PRO A 73 -1.68 5.52 -13.78
C PRO A 73 -3.12 5.97 -14.06
N ASN A 74 -3.92 5.15 -14.74
CA ASN A 74 -5.31 5.45 -15.08
C ASN A 74 -6.33 4.79 -14.16
N GLU A 75 -5.90 3.95 -13.22
CA GLU A 75 -6.77 3.30 -12.24
C GLU A 75 -6.97 4.15 -10.99
N ASN A 76 -8.10 3.97 -10.33
CA ASN A 76 -8.41 4.62 -9.06
C ASN A 76 -8.09 3.67 -7.89
N HIS A 77 -8.84 3.79 -6.79
CA HIS A 77 -8.76 2.87 -5.65
C HIS A 77 -9.03 1.39 -6.00
N TRP A 78 -9.65 1.14 -7.15
CA TRP A 78 -9.93 -0.17 -7.70
C TRP A 78 -9.32 -0.29 -9.10
N THR A 79 -8.99 -1.51 -9.50
CA THR A 79 -8.57 -1.82 -10.88
C THR A 79 -9.80 -2.16 -11.72
N LEU A 80 -10.34 -1.16 -12.42
CA LEU A 80 -11.61 -1.23 -13.15
C LEU A 80 -11.43 -1.51 -14.65
N ASN A 81 -10.33 -1.10 -15.27
CA ASN A 81 -10.11 -1.40 -16.68
C ASN A 81 -9.82 -2.91 -16.84
N PRO A 82 -10.56 -3.63 -17.71
CA PRO A 82 -10.39 -5.08 -17.84
C PRO A 82 -8.97 -5.52 -18.22
N PHE A 83 -8.27 -4.75 -19.08
CA PHE A 83 -6.90 -5.07 -19.46
C PHE A 83 -5.94 -4.87 -18.28
N ASN A 84 -6.12 -3.80 -17.51
CA ASN A 84 -5.34 -3.60 -16.29
C ASN A 84 -5.66 -4.66 -15.23
N SER A 85 -6.89 -5.15 -15.13
CA SER A 85 -7.23 -6.25 -14.24
C SER A 85 -6.46 -7.52 -14.61
N LEU A 86 -6.33 -7.84 -15.91
CA LEU A 86 -5.51 -8.97 -16.36
C LEU A 86 -4.03 -8.80 -15.97
N ILE A 87 -3.48 -7.60 -16.16
CA ILE A 87 -2.10 -7.29 -15.75
C ILE A 87 -1.95 -7.42 -14.22
N TRP A 88 -2.92 -6.90 -13.47
CA TRP A 88 -2.94 -7.00 -12.01
C TRP A 88 -2.90 -8.45 -11.53
N TYR A 89 -3.79 -9.30 -12.08
CA TYR A 89 -3.82 -10.73 -11.72
C TYR A 89 -2.53 -11.43 -12.12
N GLN A 90 -2.00 -11.16 -13.32
CA GLN A 90 -0.76 -11.76 -13.78
C GLN A 90 0.41 -11.41 -12.86
N GLU A 91 0.58 -10.13 -12.49
CA GLU A 91 1.65 -9.68 -11.60
C GLU A 91 1.53 -10.29 -10.20
N VAL A 92 0.32 -10.38 -9.66
CA VAL A 92 0.06 -11.02 -8.36
C VAL A 92 0.40 -12.50 -8.40
N LEU A 93 -0.05 -13.23 -9.42
CA LEU A 93 0.22 -14.66 -9.60
C LEU A 93 1.71 -14.94 -9.81
N ASP A 94 2.38 -14.16 -10.66
CA ASP A 94 3.82 -14.31 -10.93
C ASP A 94 4.66 -13.99 -9.68
N TRP A 95 4.25 -13.00 -8.90
CA TRP A 95 4.91 -12.68 -7.64
C TRP A 95 4.76 -13.81 -6.62
N MET A 96 3.55 -14.34 -6.46
CA MET A 96 3.31 -15.47 -5.56
C MET A 96 4.08 -16.70 -6.01
N HIS A 97 3.99 -17.08 -7.30
CA HIS A 97 4.70 -18.25 -7.84
C HIS A 97 6.21 -18.19 -7.56
N ARG A 98 6.84 -17.02 -7.73
CA ARG A 98 8.28 -16.87 -7.45
C ARG A 98 8.67 -17.15 -6.00
N LEU A 99 7.78 -16.85 -5.06
CA LEU A 99 8.07 -16.90 -3.62
C LEU A 99 7.55 -18.15 -2.92
N THR A 100 6.60 -18.87 -3.52
CA THR A 100 5.94 -20.03 -2.90
C THR A 100 6.18 -21.36 -3.60
N ILE A 101 6.69 -21.36 -4.83
CA ILE A 101 6.93 -22.55 -5.67
C ILE A 101 8.38 -22.54 -6.17
#